data_AF-A0A263DIC1-F1
#
_entry.id   AF-A0A263DIC1-F1
#
_cell.length_a   1.000
_cell.length_b   1.000
_cell.length_c   1.000
_cell.angle_alpha   90.00
_cell.angle_beta   90.00
_cell.angle_gamma   90.00
#
_symmetry.space_group_name_H-M   'P 1'
#
loop_
_entity.id
_entity.type
_entity.pdbx_description
1 polymer ?
#
loop_
_entity_poly.entity_id
_entity_poly.type
_entity_poly.pdbx_seq_one_letter_code
_entity_poly.pdbx_strand_id
1 'polypeptide(L)' 'MPAPAKLLTTAQAAEHLGIDRRTLATYARRGLLTPTLTLPTGHHRWDLEDIRRQLRELRERGES' A
#
# COMPACT_ATOMS: atom_id res chain seq x y z
N MET A 1 -7.13 -20.49 12.50
CA MET A 1 -6.03 -20.19 11.57
C MET A 1 -6.23 -18.75 11.12
N PRO A 2 -5.31 -17.81 11.36
CA PRO A 2 -5.44 -16.50 10.73
C PRO A 2 -5.43 -16.71 9.21
N ALA A 3 -6.42 -16.15 8.51
CA ALA A 3 -6.52 -16.26 7.06
C ALA A 3 -5.21 -15.77 6.42
N PRO A 4 -4.77 -16.34 5.29
CA PRO A 4 -3.56 -15.86 4.62
C PRO A 4 -3.75 -14.36 4.37
N ALA A 5 -2.89 -13.53 4.97
CA ALA A 5 -2.89 -12.09 4.78
C ALA A 5 -3.00 -11.84 3.27
N LYS A 6 -4.13 -11.29 2.84
CA LYS A 6 -4.49 -11.26 1.42
C LYS A 6 -3.65 -10.19 0.76
N LEU A 7 -2.44 -10.57 0.38
CA LEU A 7 -1.48 -9.71 -0.29
C LEU A 7 -2.02 -9.29 -1.66
N LEU A 8 -2.54 -8.08 -1.71
CA LEU A 8 -3.10 -7.47 -2.90
C LEU A 8 -2.01 -6.98 -3.83
N THR A 9 -2.30 -7.00 -5.13
CA THR A 9 -1.50 -6.27 -6.10
C THR A 9 -1.72 -4.77 -5.95
N THR A 10 -0.81 -3.94 -6.46
CA THR A 10 -0.98 -2.48 -6.52
C THR A 10 -2.33 -2.09 -7.15
N ALA A 11 -2.77 -2.82 -8.18
CA ALA A 11 -4.06 -2.59 -8.80
C ALA A 11 -5.23 -2.80 -7.82
N GLN A 12 -5.28 -3.96 -7.17
CA GLN A 12 -6.34 -4.29 -6.21
C GLN A 12 -6.33 -3.37 -5.00
N ALA A 13 -5.14 -3.08 -4.44
CA ALA A 13 -5.01 -2.15 -3.33
C ALA A 13 -5.56 -0.76 -3.67
N ALA A 14 -5.25 -0.26 -4.87
CA ALA A 14 -5.76 1.02 -5.35
C ALA A 14 -7.29 1.01 -5.49
N GLU A 15 -7.88 -0.07 -6.03
CA GLU A 15 -9.35 -0.19 -6.16
C GLU A 15 -10.03 -0.21 -4.79
N HIS A 16 -9.47 -0.95 -3.83
CA HIS A 16 -9.98 -0.99 -2.46
C HIS A 16 -9.88 0.35 -1.71
N LEU A 17 -8.90 1.18 -2.08
CA LEU A 17 -8.71 2.52 -1.54
C LEU A 17 -9.52 3.59 -2.30
N GLY A 18 -10.10 3.25 -3.45
CA GLY A 18 -10.76 4.19 -4.34
C GLY A 18 -9.81 5.23 -4.94
N ILE A 19 -8.51 4.90 -5.07
CA ILE A 19 -7.50 5.79 -5.65
C ILE A 19 -6.99 5.24 -6.98
N ASP A 20 -6.37 6.11 -7.76
CA ASP A 20 -5.73 5.69 -9.00
C ASP A 20 -4.49 4.81 -8.72
N ARG A 21 -4.32 3.76 -9.52
CA ARG A 21 -3.18 2.82 -9.43
C ARG A 21 -1.85 3.56 -9.56
N ARG A 22 -1.80 4.61 -10.38
CA ARG A 22 -0.62 5.45 -10.61
C ARG A 22 -0.30 6.31 -9.39
N THR A 23 -1.31 6.76 -8.64
CA THR A 23 -1.13 7.45 -7.36
C THR A 23 -0.49 6.51 -6.33
N LEU A 24 -1.03 5.30 -6.17
CA LEU A 24 -0.46 4.31 -5.25
C LEU A 24 0.99 3.95 -5.64
N ALA A 25 1.25 3.74 -6.93
CA ALA A 25 2.59 3.47 -7.42
C ALA A 25 3.55 4.65 -7.19
N THR A 26 3.07 5.89 -7.31
CA THR A 26 3.87 7.09 -7.04
C THR A 26 4.22 7.19 -5.57
N TYR A 27 3.27 6.92 -4.66
CA TYR A 27 3.53 6.90 -3.22
C TYR A 27 4.55 5.83 -2.85
N ALA A 28 4.46 4.64 -3.46
CA ALA A 28 5.46 3.59 -3.30
C ALA A 28 6.84 4.03 -3.77
N ARG A 29 6.94 4.62 -4.97
CA ARG A 29 8.21 5.10 -5.52
C ARG A 29 8.83 6.25 -4.73
N ARG A 30 8.00 7.09 -4.11
CA ARG A 30 8.43 8.20 -3.25
C ARG A 30 8.76 7.75 -1.82
N GLY A 31 8.52 6.48 -1.46
CA GLY A 31 8.70 5.98 -0.09
C GLY A 31 7.68 6.51 0.91
N LEU A 32 6.54 7.04 0.44
CA LEU A 32 5.44 7.49 1.30
C LEU A 32 4.62 6.31 1.82
N LEU A 33 4.51 5.27 1.00
CA LEU A 33 3.89 4.01 1.36
C LEU A 33 4.85 2.87 1.05
N THR A 34 5.02 1.95 1.98
CA THR A 34 5.90 0.80 1.86
C THR A 34 5.07 -0.43 1.51
N PRO A 35 5.36 -1.13 0.39
CA PRO A 35 4.70 -2.39 0.12
C PRO A 35 5.15 -3.45 1.12
N THR A 36 4.21 -4.28 1.58
CA THR A 36 4.46 -5.35 2.56
C THR A 36 5.45 -6.38 2.03
N LEU A 37 5.42 -6.66 0.72
CA LEU A 37 6.35 -7.58 0.09
C LEU A 37 6.68 -7.10 -1.33
N THR A 38 7.97 -6.97 -1.64
CA THR A 38 8.45 -6.69 -2.98
C THR A 38 9.01 -7.97 -3.56
N LEU A 39 8.41 -8.48 -4.63
CA LEU A 39 8.95 -9.64 -5.31
C LEU A 39 10.22 -9.24 -6.09
N PRO A 40 11.19 -10.15 -6.26
CA PRO A 40 12.38 -9.90 -7.09
C PRO A 40 12.04 -9.60 -8.55
N THR A 41 10.82 -9.94 -8.99
CA THR A 41 10.27 -9.59 -10.31
C THR A 41 9.82 -8.14 -10.43
N GLY A 42 9.91 -7.34 -9.36
CA GLY A 42 9.49 -5.92 -9.33
C GLY A 42 8.00 -5.71 -9.02
N HIS A 43 7.26 -6.78 -8.73
CA HIS A 43 5.86 -6.66 -8.35
C HIS A 43 5.71 -6.39 -6.84
N HIS A 44 4.97 -5.34 -6.51
CA HIS A 44 4.63 -5.00 -5.13
C HIS A 44 3.36 -5.72 -4.67
N ARG A 45 3.44 -6.25 -3.45
CA ARG A 45 2.33 -6.84 -2.71
C ARG A 45 2.02 -5.98 -1.50
N TRP A 46 0.74 -5.78 -1.30
CA TRP A 46 0.20 -4.83 -0.35
C TRP A 46 -0.78 -5.52 0.58
N ASP A 47 -0.64 -5.25 1.86
CA ASP A 47 -1.66 -5.58 2.84
C ASP A 47 -2.60 -4.37 3.06
N LEU A 48 -3.91 -4.62 3.09
CA LEU A 48 -4.90 -3.55 3.25
C LEU A 48 -4.85 -2.90 4.63
N GLU A 49 -4.59 -3.68 5.67
CA GLU A 49 -4.52 -3.17 7.03
C GLU A 49 -3.26 -2.32 7.19
N ASP A 50 -2.14 -2.77 6.63
CA ASP A 50 -0.88 -2.02 6.64
C ASP A 50 -0.97 -0.72 5.83
N ILE A 51 -1.58 -0.72 4.64
CA ILE A 51 -1.80 0.54 3.89
C ILE A 51 -2.67 1.50 4.69
N ARG A 52 -3.77 1.02 5.29
CA ARG A 52 -4.64 1.88 6.12
C ARG A 52 -3.90 2.46 7.31
N ARG A 53 -3.02 1.68 7.95
CA ARG A 53 -2.16 2.17 9.04
C ARG A 53 -1.21 3.26 8.53
N GLN A 54 -0.46 2.98 7.47
CA GLN A 54 0.49 3.92 6.90
C GLN A 54 -0.17 5.22 6.41
N LEU A 55 -1.37 5.15 5.82
CA LEU A 55 -2.12 6.36 5.42
C LEU A 55 -2.54 7.22 6.60
N ARG A 56 -2.92 6.60 7.73
CA ARG A 56 -3.21 7.32 8.98
C ARG A 56 -1.95 8.01 9.49
N GLU A 57 -0.85 7.28 9.58
CA GLU A 57 0.45 7.83 10.02
C GLU A 57 0.93 8.96 9.09
N LEU A 58 0.73 8.83 7.77
CA LEU A 58 1.09 9.84 6.79
C LEU A 58 0.27 11.13 6.99
N ARG A 59 -1.03 11.00 7.26
CA ARG A 59 -1.89 12.14 7.58
C ARG A 59 -1.42 12.83 8.87
N GLU A 60 -1.12 12.07 9.92
CA GLU A 60 -0.65 12.62 11.19
C GLU A 60 0.72 13.34 11.06
N ARG A 61 1.60 12.85 10.19
CA ARG A 61 2.91 13.47 9.91
C ARG A 61 2.84 14.74 9.05
N GLY A 62 1.78 14.90 8.24
CA GLY A 62 1.59 16.09 7.39
C GLY A 62 0.96 17.28 8.12
N GLU A 63 0.34 17.03 9.28
CA GLU A 63 -0.38 18.03 10.08
C GLU A 63 0.49 18.61 11.21
N SER A 64 1.83 18.48 11.13
CA SER A 64 2.78 18.93 12.16
C SER A 64 3.79 19.95 11.68
#